data_AF-A0A8C5IPQ3-F1
#
_entry.id   AF-A0A8C5IPQ3-F1
#
_cell.length_a   1.000
_cell.length_b   1.000
_cell.length_c   1.000
_cell.angle_alpha   90.00
_cell.angle_beta   90.00
_cell.angle_gamma   90.00
#
_symmetry.space_group_name_H-M   'P 1'
#
loop_
_entity.id
_entity.type
_entity.pdbx_description
1 polymer ?
#
loop_
_entity_poly.entity_id
_entity_poly.type
_entity_poly.pdbx_seq_one_letter_code
_entity_poly.pdbx_strand_id
1 'polypeptide(L)'
;GYNIGVRLIEDFLARSNVGRCHDFRETADVIAKIAFKMYLGITPSITNWSPGGDEFSLILENNPLVDFVELPDNHSTLIYSNLLCGVLRGALEMVQMAVDVKFVQDTLKGDSVTEIRMKFIRRIEDNLPAGEE
;
A
#
# COMPACT_ATOMS: atom_id res chain seq x y z
N GLY A 1 -3.06 8.92 6.72
CA GLY A 1 -2.87 8.07 5.54
C GLY A 1 -4.17 7.81 4.83
N TYR A 2 -5.12 7.12 5.48
CA TYR A 2 -6.38 6.68 4.86
C TYR A 2 -7.14 7.76 4.08
N ASN A 3 -7.48 8.90 4.71
CA ASN A 3 -8.19 9.99 4.01
C ASN A 3 -7.42 10.56 2.81
N ILE A 4 -6.08 10.49 2.82
CA ILE A 4 -5.26 10.87 1.65
C ILE A 4 -5.43 9.82 0.56
N GLY A 5 -5.33 8.53 0.90
CA GLY A 5 -5.53 7.42 -0.06
C GLY A 5 -6.88 7.46 -0.76
N VAL A 6 -7.96 7.73 0.00
CA VAL A 6 -9.33 7.87 -0.53
C VAL A 6 -9.43 8.95 -1.61
N ARG A 7 -8.64 10.02 -1.52
CA ARG A 7 -8.63 11.11 -2.51
C ARG A 7 -7.58 10.89 -3.61
N LEU A 8 -6.43 10.31 -3.24
CA LEU A 8 -5.30 10.12 -4.14
C LEU A 8 -5.60 9.10 -5.25
N ILE A 9 -6.44 8.11 -4.97
CA ILE A 9 -6.84 7.10 -5.95
C ILE A 9 -7.53 7.71 -7.18
N GLU A 10 -8.27 8.81 -7.03
CA GLU A 10 -8.89 9.51 -8.15
C GLU A 10 -7.83 10.11 -9.10
N ASP A 11 -6.82 10.79 -8.55
CA ASP A 11 -5.68 11.31 -9.32
C ASP A 11 -4.91 10.16 -9.99
N PHE A 12 -4.70 9.05 -9.28
CA PHE A 12 -3.99 7.89 -9.80
C PHE A 12 -4.70 7.30 -11.03
N LEU A 13 -6.01 7.04 -10.91
CA LEU A 13 -6.81 6.47 -12.01
C LEU A 13 -6.90 7.44 -13.20
N ALA A 14 -6.99 8.74 -12.95
CA ALA A 14 -7.03 9.77 -14.00
C ALA A 14 -5.73 9.87 -14.82
N ARG A 15 -4.58 9.48 -14.25
CA ARG A 15 -3.26 9.73 -14.85
C ARG A 15 -2.49 8.48 -15.25
N SER A 16 -2.86 7.32 -14.72
CA SER A 16 -2.14 6.06 -14.94
C SER A 16 -2.62 5.26 -16.16
N ASN A 17 -3.80 5.55 -16.70
CA ASN A 17 -4.49 4.71 -17.70
C ASN A 17 -4.66 3.25 -17.26
N VAL A 18 -4.63 2.97 -15.95
CA VAL A 18 -4.81 1.64 -15.40
C VAL A 18 -6.30 1.29 -15.39
N GLY A 19 -6.64 0.14 -15.97
CA GLY A 19 -7.96 -0.44 -15.87
C GLY A 19 -8.22 -1.10 -14.51
N ARG A 20 -9.40 -1.70 -14.35
CA ARG A 20 -9.72 -2.46 -13.14
C ARG A 20 -8.83 -3.70 -13.04
N CYS A 21 -8.09 -3.86 -11.94
CA CYS A 21 -7.31 -5.06 -11.68
C CYS A 21 -8.22 -6.27 -11.42
N HIS A 22 -7.86 -7.42 -11.98
CA HIS A 22 -8.63 -8.65 -11.90
C HIS A 22 -8.33 -9.46 -10.63
N ASP A 23 -7.08 -9.43 -10.18
CA ASP A 23 -6.63 -10.14 -8.99
C ASP A 23 -5.64 -9.32 -8.15
N PHE A 24 -5.27 -9.87 -6.99
CA PHE A 24 -4.40 -9.18 -6.05
C PHE A 24 -2.93 -9.14 -6.53
N ARG A 25 -2.53 -10.03 -7.44
CA ARG A 25 -1.17 -10.03 -8.04
C ARG A 25 -1.02 -8.87 -9.01
N GLU A 26 -1.99 -8.66 -9.88
CA GLU A 26 -2.04 -7.50 -10.77
C GLU A 26 -2.09 -6.21 -9.94
N THR A 27 -2.89 -6.19 -8.88
CA THR A 27 -2.94 -5.06 -7.94
C THR A 27 -1.57 -4.76 -7.33
N ALA A 28 -0.84 -5.80 -6.89
CA ALA A 28 0.52 -5.64 -6.36
C ALA A 28 1.47 -5.01 -7.38
N ASP A 29 1.44 -5.50 -8.62
CA ASP A 29 2.26 -4.98 -9.72
C ASP A 29 1.95 -3.51 -10.02
N VAL A 30 0.67 -3.15 -10.09
CA VAL A 30 0.23 -1.75 -10.30
C VAL A 30 0.72 -0.85 -9.17
N ILE A 31 0.57 -1.28 -7.92
CA ILE A 31 1.04 -0.51 -6.76
C ILE A 31 2.55 -0.29 -6.85
N ALA A 32 3.33 -1.35 -7.00
CA ALA A 32 4.79 -1.27 -6.95
C ALA A 32 5.39 -0.53 -8.15
N LYS A 33 4.96 -0.87 -9.37
CA LYS A 33 5.59 -0.40 -10.61
C LYS A 33 5.05 0.93 -11.10
N ILE A 34 3.80 1.27 -10.75
CA ILE A 34 3.12 2.48 -11.24
C ILE A 34 2.91 3.47 -10.09
N ALA A 35 2.19 3.10 -9.04
CA ALA A 35 1.79 4.04 -7.99
C ALA A 35 2.99 4.58 -7.18
N PHE A 36 3.85 3.69 -6.68
CA PHE A 36 5.05 4.11 -5.94
C PHE A 36 6.01 4.93 -6.81
N LYS A 37 6.16 4.55 -8.08
CA LYS A 37 6.99 5.30 -9.02
C LYS A 37 6.44 6.68 -9.31
N MET A 38 5.12 6.81 -9.46
CA MET A 38 4.43 8.07 -9.71
C MET A 38 4.52 9.04 -8.53
N TYR A 39 4.33 8.56 -7.30
CA TYR A 39 4.18 9.43 -6.13
C TYR A 39 5.43 9.57 -5.26
N LEU A 40 6.32 8.57 -5.28
CA LEU A 40 7.54 8.57 -4.46
C LEU A 40 8.82 8.37 -5.28
N GLY A 41 8.73 8.18 -6.60
CA GLY A 41 9.90 8.00 -7.47
C GLY A 41 10.65 6.67 -7.28
N ILE A 42 10.11 5.75 -6.48
CA ILE A 42 10.72 4.45 -6.18
C ILE A 42 9.92 3.30 -6.79
N THR A 43 10.52 2.12 -6.90
CA THR A 43 9.84 0.90 -7.36
C THR A 43 10.14 -0.22 -6.37
N PRO A 44 9.25 -0.47 -5.39
CA PRO A 44 9.43 -1.55 -4.43
C PRO A 44 9.46 -2.92 -5.11
N SER A 45 10.22 -3.85 -4.54
CA SER A 45 10.18 -5.26 -4.95
C SER A 45 9.00 -5.97 -4.31
N ILE A 46 8.31 -6.83 -5.06
CA ILE A 46 7.19 -7.64 -4.55
C ILE A 46 7.71 -9.03 -4.20
N THR A 47 7.56 -9.44 -2.94
CA THR A 47 8.07 -10.73 -2.43
C THR A 47 7.08 -11.41 -1.49
N ASN A 48 7.47 -12.57 -0.94
CA ASN A 48 6.79 -13.25 0.17
C ASN A 48 5.30 -13.52 -0.05
N TRP A 49 4.90 -13.87 -1.27
CA TRP A 49 3.53 -14.26 -1.57
C TRP A 49 3.08 -15.43 -0.68
N SER A 50 1.91 -15.31 -0.06
CA SER A 50 1.27 -16.47 0.60
C SER A 50 0.89 -17.52 -0.44
N PRO A 51 0.79 -18.82 -0.05
CA PRO A 51 0.31 -19.87 -0.94
C PRO A 51 -1.10 -19.58 -1.50
N GLY A 52 -1.95 -18.90 -0.73
CA GLY A 52 -3.28 -18.48 -1.15
C GLY A 52 -3.30 -17.31 -2.13
N GLY A 53 -2.17 -16.62 -2.34
CA GLY A 53 -2.12 -15.42 -3.19
C GLY A 53 -2.88 -14.23 -2.61
N ASP A 54 -3.19 -14.26 -1.32
CA ASP A 54 -3.94 -13.25 -0.59
C ASP A 54 -3.04 -12.34 0.26
N GLU A 55 -1.74 -12.62 0.35
CA GLU A 55 -0.77 -11.75 1.01
C GLU A 55 0.52 -11.64 0.21
N PHE A 56 1.15 -10.48 0.26
CA PHE A 56 2.48 -10.23 -0.30
C PHE A 56 3.19 -9.12 0.48
N SER A 57 4.47 -8.94 0.19
CA SER A 57 5.29 -7.90 0.80
C SER A 57 5.82 -6.94 -0.26
N LEU A 58 5.81 -5.65 0.07
CA LEU A 58 6.51 -4.60 -0.66
C LEU A 58 7.81 -4.30 0.07
N ILE A 59 8.94 -4.53 -0.61
CA ILE A 59 10.28 -4.23 -0.09
C ILE A 59 10.73 -2.90 -0.67
N LEU A 60 10.90 -1.92 0.21
CA LEU A 60 11.44 -0.60 -0.11
C LEU A 60 12.92 -0.61 0.23
N GLU A 61 13.77 -0.78 -0.78
CA GLU A 61 15.24 -0.70 -0.62
C GLU A 61 15.70 0.71 -0.28
N ASN A 62 15.03 1.72 -0.86
CA ASN A 62 15.16 3.12 -0.49
C ASN A 62 13.76 3.67 -0.19
N ASN A 63 13.60 4.25 1.00
CA ASN A 63 12.39 4.97 1.39
C ASN A 63 12.71 6.47 1.50
N PRO A 64 12.30 7.29 0.52
CA PRO A 64 12.67 8.71 0.46
C PRO A 64 12.10 9.53 1.63
N LEU A 65 11.11 9.00 2.36
CA LEU A 65 10.53 9.69 3.52
C LEU A 65 11.46 9.69 4.74
N VAL A 66 12.51 8.87 4.74
CA VAL A 66 13.40 8.66 5.90
C VAL A 66 14.87 8.92 5.63
N ASP A 67 15.24 9.44 4.44
CA ASP A 67 16.64 9.62 4.01
C ASP A 67 17.52 10.43 5.00
N PHE A 68 16.91 11.28 5.82
CA PHE A 68 17.60 12.12 6.82
C PHE A 68 16.96 12.04 8.20
N VAL A 69 16.32 10.91 8.49
CA VAL A 69 15.62 10.68 9.75
C VAL A 69 16.44 9.73 10.61
N GLU A 70 16.62 10.08 11.87
CA GLU A 70 17.16 9.20 12.90
C GLU A 70 16.13 9.11 14.03
N LEU A 71 15.83 7.88 14.47
CA LEU A 71 14.83 7.65 15.50
C LEU A 71 15.49 7.71 16.89
N PRO A 72 14.98 8.52 17.83
CA PRO A 72 15.48 8.51 19.19
C PRO A 72 15.23 7.14 19.88
N ASP A 73 16.14 6.73 20.77
CA ASP A 73 16.09 5.43 21.46
C ASP A 73 14.75 5.16 22.17
N ASN A 74 14.10 6.21 22.70
CA ASN A 74 12.83 6.10 23.42
C ASN A 74 11.59 6.02 22.50
N HIS A 75 11.76 6.00 21.18
CA HIS A 75 10.67 5.97 20.19
C HIS A 75 10.62 4.68 19.35
N SER A 76 11.18 3.57 19.83
CA SER A 76 11.23 2.28 19.11
C SER A 76 9.86 1.74 18.64
N THR A 77 8.77 2.16 19.26
CA THR A 77 7.41 1.79 18.86
C THR A 77 6.86 2.61 17.69
N LEU A 78 7.43 3.79 17.40
CA LEU A 78 6.99 4.66 16.32
C LEU A 78 7.17 3.96 14.97
N ILE A 79 6.16 4.04 14.12
CA ILE A 79 6.28 3.63 12.71
C ILE A 79 6.25 4.93 11.91
N TYR A 80 7.43 5.44 11.57
CA TYR A 80 7.56 6.79 11.02
C TYR A 80 6.77 6.95 9.71
N SER A 81 6.89 5.95 8.83
CA SER A 81 6.24 5.92 7.52
C SER A 81 4.84 5.26 7.53
N ASN A 82 4.18 5.14 8.70
CA ASN A 82 2.85 4.51 8.80
C ASN A 82 1.76 5.24 7.99
N LEU A 83 2.05 6.48 7.58
CA LEU A 83 1.27 7.21 6.60
C LEU A 83 0.98 6.34 5.36
N LEU A 84 1.99 5.62 4.85
CA LEU A 84 1.92 4.78 3.66
C LEU A 84 0.90 3.64 3.82
N CYS A 85 0.88 2.96 4.97
CA CYS A 85 -0.12 1.91 5.26
C CYS A 85 -1.54 2.46 5.17
N GLY A 86 -1.75 3.64 5.74
CA GLY A 86 -3.04 4.32 5.64
C GLY A 86 -3.39 4.66 4.19
N VAL A 87 -2.48 5.24 3.42
CA VAL A 87 -2.73 5.61 2.01
C VAL A 87 -3.10 4.38 1.18
N LEU A 88 -2.35 3.28 1.31
CA LEU A 88 -2.61 2.02 0.61
C LEU A 88 -3.99 1.46 0.95
N ARG A 89 -4.34 1.40 2.24
CA ARG A 89 -5.68 1.00 2.68
C ARG A 89 -6.78 1.87 2.07
N GLY A 90 -6.66 3.19 2.19
CA GLY A 90 -7.70 4.12 1.73
C GLY A 90 -7.90 4.06 0.22
N ALA A 91 -6.81 3.97 -0.54
CA ALA A 91 -6.88 3.87 -2.00
C ALA A 91 -7.52 2.55 -2.45
N LEU A 92 -7.14 1.42 -1.84
CA LEU A 92 -7.66 0.11 -2.21
C LEU A 92 -9.14 -0.09 -1.81
N GLU A 93 -9.57 0.54 -0.73
CA GLU A 93 -10.98 0.52 -0.33
C GLU A 93 -11.88 1.15 -1.39
N MET A 94 -11.46 2.25 -2.00
CA MET A 94 -12.20 2.95 -3.07
C MET A 94 -12.30 2.16 -4.37
N VAL A 95 -11.47 1.13 -4.54
CA VAL A 95 -11.57 0.16 -5.64
C VAL A 95 -12.04 -1.21 -5.14
N GLN A 96 -12.86 -1.20 -4.08
CA GLN A 96 -13.61 -2.34 -3.55
C GLN A 96 -12.72 -3.48 -3.00
N MET A 97 -11.50 -3.17 -2.56
CA MET A 97 -10.59 -4.13 -1.93
C MET A 97 -10.34 -3.75 -0.48
N ALA A 98 -10.95 -4.50 0.43
CA ALA A 98 -10.61 -4.40 1.84
C ALA A 98 -9.28 -5.12 2.08
N VAL A 99 -8.29 -4.40 2.61
CA VAL A 99 -6.95 -4.91 2.89
C VAL A 99 -6.48 -4.56 4.29
N ASP A 100 -5.63 -5.41 4.86
CA ASP A 100 -4.77 -5.09 5.99
C ASP A 100 -3.38 -4.71 5.47
N VAL A 101 -2.79 -3.65 6.03
CA VAL A 101 -1.49 -3.12 5.59
C VAL A 101 -0.70 -2.70 6.82
N LYS A 102 0.50 -3.27 6.98
CA LYS A 102 1.34 -3.02 8.16
C LYS A 102 2.83 -3.08 7.82
N PHE A 103 3.63 -2.32 8.56
CA PHE A 103 5.08 -2.51 8.56
C PHE A 103 5.43 -3.78 9.32
N VAL A 104 6.38 -4.54 8.78
CA VAL A 104 6.96 -5.71 9.46
C VAL A 104 8.48 -5.57 9.65
N GLN A 105 9.14 -4.77 8.81
CA GLN A 105 10.53 -4.35 8.97
C GLN A 105 10.66 -2.85 8.66
N ASP A 106 11.54 -2.16 9.36
CA ASP A 106 11.79 -0.72 9.20
C ASP A 106 13.28 -0.40 9.43
N THR A 107 13.93 0.19 8.43
CA THR A 107 15.36 0.54 8.51
C THR A 107 15.65 1.54 9.62
N LEU A 108 14.69 2.40 9.98
CA LEU A 108 14.81 3.31 11.13
C LEU A 108 14.86 2.59 12.48
N LYS A 109 14.49 1.31 12.52
CA LYS A 109 14.57 0.45 13.71
C LYS A 109 15.75 -0.51 13.67
N GLY A 110 16.64 -0.38 12.70
CA GLY A 110 17.82 -1.22 12.51
C GLY A 110 17.58 -2.48 11.69
N ASP A 111 16.42 -2.65 11.06
CA ASP A 111 16.20 -3.73 10.09
C ASP A 111 17.00 -3.48 8.79
N SER A 112 17.26 -4.55 8.04
CA SER A 112 18.04 -4.48 6.79
C SER A 112 17.30 -3.80 5.63
N VAL A 113 15.97 -3.85 5.64
CA VAL A 113 15.09 -3.28 4.61
C VAL A 113 13.81 -2.75 5.25
N THR A 114 13.10 -1.89 4.52
CA THR A 114 11.73 -1.53 4.89
C THR A 114 10.77 -2.48 4.20
N GLU A 115 9.92 -3.17 4.97
CA GLU A 115 8.93 -4.13 4.47
C GLU A 115 7.52 -3.73 4.89
N ILE A 116 6.64 -3.56 3.90
CA ILE A 116 5.20 -3.36 4.11
C ILE A 116 4.48 -4.64 3.70
N ARG A 117 3.83 -5.30 4.66
CA ARG A 117 3.00 -6.47 4.43
C ARG A 117 1.60 -6.06 4.03
N MET A 118 1.14 -6.59 2.90
CA MET A 118 -0.19 -6.40 2.32
C MET A 118 -0.99 -7.70 2.45
N LYS A 119 -2.21 -7.63 2.98
CA LYS A 119 -3.14 -8.76 3.05
C LYS A 119 -4.50 -8.39 2.51
N PHE A 120 -4.98 -9.14 1.53
CA PHE A 120 -6.36 -9.10 1.07
C PHE A 120 -7.27 -9.71 2.13
N ILE A 121 -8.34 -8.99 2.49
CA ILE A 121 -9.33 -9.46 3.45
C ILE A 121 -10.57 -9.97 2.70
N ARG A 122 -11.14 -9.12 1.86
CA ARG A 122 -12.35 -9.42 1.08
C ARG A 122 -12.56 -8.37 -0.01
N ARG A 123 -13.41 -8.70 -0.98
CA ARG A 123 -14.03 -7.68 -1.83
C ARG A 123 -15.15 -6.98 -1.07
N ILE A 124 -15.29 -5.69 -1.34
CA ILE A 124 -16.39 -4.89 -0.81
C ILE A 124 -17.50 -4.95 -1.85
N GLU A 125 -18.68 -5.38 -1.41
CA GLU A 125 -19.89 -5.39 -2.23
C GLU A 125 -20.56 -4.03 -2.11
N ASP A 126 -20.92 -3.43 -3.24
CA ASP A 126 -21.76 -2.24 -3.25
C ASP A 126 -23.19 -2.69 -2.94
N ASN A 127 -23.67 -2.42 -1.73
CA ASN A 127 -25.08 -2.51 -1.42
C ASN A 127 -25.79 -1.34 -2.12
N LEU A 128 -26.13 -1.52 -3.39
CA LEU A 128 -27.11 -0.67 -4.05
C LEU A 128 -28.45 -0.89 -3.33
N PRO A 129 -29.12 0.16 -2.81
CA PRO A 129 -30.47 0.00 -2.28
C PRO A 129 -31.37 -0.52 -3.41
N ALA A 130 -32.19 -1.52 -3.09
CA ALA A 130 -33.14 -2.08 -4.04
C ALA A 130 -34.09 -0.98 -4.54
N GLY A 131 -33.93 -0.53 -5.79
CA GLY A 131 -34.82 0.49 -6.35
C GLY A 131 -34.35 1.28 -7.57
N GLU A 132 -33.11 1.16 -8.03
CA GLU A 132 -32.66 1.82 -9.26
C GLU A 132 -32.20 0.76 -10.29
N GLU A 133 -33.18 0.17 -10.98
CA GLU A 133 -33.01 -0.43 -12.32
C GLU A 133 -33.22 0.64 -13.41
#